data_AF-A0A0F2L860-F1
#
_entry.id   AF-A0A0F2L860-F1
#
_cell.length_a   1.000
_cell.length_b   1.000
_cell.length_c   1.000
_cell.angle_alpha   90.00
_cell.angle_beta   90.00
_cell.angle_gamma   90.00
#
_symmetry.space_group_name_H-M   'P 1'
#
loop_
_entity.id
_entity.type
_entity.pdbx_description
1 polymer ?
#
loop_
_entity_poly.entity_id
_entity_poly.type
_entity_poly.pdbx_seq_one_letter_code
_entity_poly.pdbx_strand_id
1 'polypeptide(L)'
;MAASTTAAGQINVCNSDVITLDCPQRNSSRVLEVGLRLMEQYKISRYDMLGPLVAFGADPEVARKALGLRISGNVKKPVQTFYERYRQRLGEETVVKIILELYEASKSSCVCPIGPVVPVGDGYIIQRPSGIYLCGKDGCKEIAPEPITLYDHPQGCQIYDPPLQIVGQPVNAVASQIKRLKVSDPELVARYLLPALCRDLRGFELKTFEFF
;
A
#
# COMPACT_ATOMS: atom_id res chain seq x y z
N MET A 1 27.38 16.47 16.56
CA MET A 1 27.13 15.95 15.19
C MET A 1 25.64 15.77 15.05
N ALA A 2 24.96 16.73 14.42
CA ALA A 2 23.52 16.69 14.24
C ALA A 2 23.18 15.80 13.04
N ALA A 3 22.41 14.75 13.26
CA ALA A 3 21.83 13.95 12.18
C ALA A 3 20.85 14.85 11.41
N SER A 4 21.20 15.16 10.16
CA SER A 4 20.33 15.86 9.22
C SER A 4 19.12 14.97 8.95
N THR A 5 17.99 15.28 9.58
CA THR A 5 16.69 14.70 9.26
C THR A 5 16.34 15.21 7.87
N THR A 6 16.46 14.37 6.85
CA THR A 6 15.88 14.64 5.53
C THR A 6 14.38 14.87 5.74
N ALA A 7 13.92 16.08 5.45
CA ALA A 7 12.50 16.36 5.34
C ALA A 7 11.94 15.44 4.25
N ALA A 8 11.18 14.42 4.64
CA ALA A 8 10.36 13.65 3.73
C ALA A 8 9.42 14.65 3.05
N GLY A 9 9.68 14.94 1.78
CA GLY A 9 8.83 15.84 1.01
C GLY A 9 7.43 15.25 0.96
N GLN A 10 6.42 16.03 1.34
CA GLN A 10 5.02 15.59 1.42
C GLN A 10 4.64 14.72 0.21
N ILE A 11 4.25 13.47 0.48
CA ILE A 11 3.83 12.52 -0.55
C ILE A 11 2.40 12.86 -0.91
N ASN A 12 2.19 13.39 -2.11
CA ASN A 12 0.87 13.74 -2.61
C ASN A 12 0.15 12.48 -3.10
N VAL A 13 -0.83 11.99 -2.33
CA VAL A 13 -1.65 10.84 -2.73
C VAL A 13 -2.75 11.29 -3.69
N CYS A 14 -3.03 10.50 -4.73
CA CYS A 14 -4.07 10.81 -5.69
C CYS A 14 -5.44 10.87 -5.00
N ASN A 15 -6.07 12.04 -5.05
CA ASN A 15 -7.38 12.28 -4.45
C ASN A 15 -8.48 12.21 -5.51
N SER A 16 -9.59 11.57 -5.15
CA SER A 16 -10.80 11.48 -5.96
C SER A 16 -12.01 11.49 -5.03
N ASP A 17 -13.11 12.08 -5.47
CA ASP A 17 -14.37 12.06 -4.74
C ASP A 17 -15.15 10.75 -4.96
N VAL A 18 -14.69 9.93 -5.90
CA VAL A 18 -15.18 8.57 -6.16
C VAL A 18 -14.03 7.58 -5.97
N ILE A 19 -14.28 6.47 -5.30
CA ILE A 19 -13.24 5.46 -5.07
C ILE A 19 -12.93 4.72 -6.38
N THR A 20 -11.70 4.92 -6.87
CA THR A 20 -11.17 4.25 -8.08
C THR A 20 -9.89 3.48 -7.78
N LEU A 21 -9.68 2.40 -8.53
CA LEU A 21 -8.43 1.63 -8.52
C LEU A 21 -7.47 2.07 -9.63
N ASP A 22 -7.92 2.90 -10.56
CA ASP A 22 -7.11 3.42 -11.65
C ASP A 22 -5.93 4.22 -11.11
N CYS A 23 -4.80 4.11 -11.78
CA CYS A 23 -3.57 4.76 -11.37
C CYS A 23 -2.91 5.53 -12.51
N PRO A 24 -2.46 6.77 -12.26
CA PRO A 24 -1.58 7.45 -13.19
C PRO A 24 -0.24 6.71 -13.29
N GLN A 25 0.52 7.05 -14.34
CA GLN A 25 1.86 6.51 -14.57
C GLN A 25 2.79 6.75 -13.36
N ARG A 26 3.60 5.75 -13.07
CA ARG A 26 4.52 5.71 -11.93
C ARG A 26 5.96 5.68 -12.41
N ASN A 27 6.89 6.14 -11.57
CA ASN A 27 8.32 6.10 -11.88
C ASN A 27 8.90 4.69 -11.67
N SER A 28 8.62 3.79 -12.62
CA SER A 28 9.01 2.37 -12.57
C SER A 28 10.50 2.16 -12.29
N SER A 29 11.37 2.91 -12.96
CA SER A 29 12.82 2.79 -12.80
C SER A 29 13.30 3.16 -11.41
N ARG A 30 12.77 4.24 -10.82
CA ARG A 30 13.17 4.69 -9.48
C ARG A 30 12.69 3.74 -8.39
N VAL A 31 11.47 3.20 -8.52
CA VAL A 31 10.95 2.18 -7.60
C VAL A 31 11.85 0.94 -7.60
N LEU A 32 12.25 0.48 -8.79
CA LEU A 32 13.12 -0.68 -8.92
C LEU A 32 14.49 -0.44 -8.26
N GLU A 33 15.14 0.69 -8.55
CA GLU A 33 16.43 1.05 -7.96
C GLU A 33 16.36 1.08 -6.43
N VAL A 34 15.37 1.80 -5.87
CA VAL A 34 15.20 1.96 -4.43
C VAL A 34 14.88 0.61 -3.77
N GLY A 35 13.99 -0.20 -4.36
CA GLY A 35 13.64 -1.49 -3.79
C GLY A 35 14.79 -2.51 -3.81
N LEU A 36 15.63 -2.52 -4.84
CA LEU A 36 16.83 -3.38 -4.86
C LEU A 36 17.83 -2.98 -3.77
N ARG A 37 18.06 -1.68 -3.58
CA ARG A 37 18.90 -1.16 -2.49
C ARG A 37 18.34 -1.54 -1.12
N LEU A 38 17.04 -1.34 -0.88
CA LEU A 38 16.39 -1.70 0.38
C LEU A 38 16.47 -3.21 0.63
N MET A 39 16.32 -4.02 -0.43
CA MET A 39 16.43 -5.47 -0.34
C MET A 39 17.82 -5.90 0.18
N GLU A 40 18.89 -5.34 -0.38
CA GLU A 40 20.26 -5.65 0.04
C GLU A 40 20.58 -5.15 1.46
N GLN A 41 20.10 -3.95 1.80
CA GLN A 41 20.29 -3.31 3.10
C GLN A 41 19.63 -4.12 4.22
N TYR A 42 18.38 -4.53 4.02
CA TYR A 42 17.56 -5.22 5.03
C TYR A 42 17.54 -6.74 4.88
N LYS A 43 18.35 -7.29 3.96
CA LYS A 43 18.44 -8.73 3.66
C LYS A 43 17.07 -9.35 3.36
N ILE A 44 16.25 -8.65 2.59
CA ILE A 44 14.92 -9.11 2.16
C ILE A 44 15.12 -10.14 1.04
N SER A 45 14.28 -11.17 1.01
CA SER A 45 14.30 -12.16 -0.07
C SER A 45 13.92 -11.52 -1.39
N ARG A 46 14.59 -11.90 -2.49
CA ARG A 46 14.24 -11.45 -3.85
C ARG A 46 12.79 -11.77 -4.19
N TYR A 47 12.32 -12.95 -3.78
CA TYR A 47 10.92 -13.39 -3.98
C TYR A 47 9.92 -12.47 -3.27
N ASP A 48 10.27 -12.01 -2.08
CA ASP A 48 9.39 -11.19 -1.25
C ASP A 48 9.39 -9.71 -1.66
N MET A 49 10.45 -9.25 -2.33
CA MET A 49 10.56 -7.87 -2.82
C MET A 49 9.81 -7.66 -4.15
N LEU A 50 9.60 -8.71 -4.96
CA LEU A 50 8.90 -8.58 -6.23
C LEU A 50 7.48 -8.01 -6.06
N GLY A 51 6.73 -8.55 -5.10
CA GLY A 51 5.37 -8.11 -4.77
C GLY A 51 5.29 -6.59 -4.55
N PRO A 52 5.99 -6.06 -3.52
CA PRO A 52 6.06 -4.63 -3.26
C PRO A 52 6.50 -3.82 -4.48
N LEU A 53 7.60 -4.20 -5.16
CA LEU A 53 8.10 -3.44 -6.33
C LEU A 53 7.01 -3.21 -7.38
N VAL A 54 6.31 -4.27 -7.79
CA VAL A 54 5.24 -4.17 -8.78
C VAL A 54 4.06 -3.40 -8.23
N ALA A 55 3.66 -3.65 -6.97
CA ALA A 55 2.58 -2.93 -6.32
C ALA A 55 2.82 -1.42 -6.18
N PHE A 56 4.10 -1.00 -6.13
CA PHE A 56 4.53 0.41 -6.15
C PHE A 56 4.82 0.95 -7.56
N GLY A 57 4.70 0.14 -8.61
CA GLY A 57 4.73 0.61 -10.00
C GLY A 57 5.97 0.25 -10.81
N ALA A 58 6.84 -0.62 -10.30
CA ALA A 58 7.85 -1.25 -11.15
C ALA A 58 7.16 -2.11 -12.21
N ASP A 59 7.74 -2.15 -13.41
CA ASP A 59 7.29 -3.05 -14.46
C ASP A 59 7.52 -4.51 -14.02
N PRO A 60 6.50 -5.39 -14.08
CA PRO A 60 6.61 -6.76 -13.59
C PRO A 60 7.73 -7.58 -14.24
N GLU A 61 7.94 -7.42 -15.54
CA GLU A 61 8.94 -8.18 -16.29
C GLU A 61 10.35 -7.66 -16.01
N VAL A 62 10.51 -6.34 -15.98
CA VAL A 62 11.79 -5.71 -15.62
C VAL A 62 12.18 -6.06 -14.17
N ALA A 63 11.24 -5.99 -13.23
CA ALA A 63 11.48 -6.34 -11.83
C ALA A 63 11.84 -7.82 -11.66
N ARG A 64 11.10 -8.73 -12.31
CA ARG A 64 11.43 -10.17 -12.33
C ARG A 64 12.83 -10.44 -12.85
N LYS A 65 13.19 -9.82 -13.99
CA LYS A 65 14.51 -9.97 -14.61
C LYS A 65 15.62 -9.46 -13.68
N ALA A 66 15.45 -8.28 -13.09
CA ALA A 66 16.42 -7.70 -12.17
C ALA A 66 16.63 -8.56 -10.92
N LEU A 67 15.58 -9.22 -10.43
CA LEU A 67 15.64 -10.11 -9.28
C LEU A 67 16.10 -11.54 -9.62
N GLY A 68 16.21 -11.88 -10.92
CA GLY A 68 16.57 -13.22 -11.39
C GLY A 68 15.52 -14.27 -11.06
N LEU A 69 14.23 -13.91 -11.09
CA LEU A 69 13.13 -14.79 -10.70
C LEU A 69 12.42 -15.40 -11.91
N ARG A 70 11.97 -16.65 -11.75
CA ARG A 70 11.16 -17.38 -12.74
C ARG A 70 9.85 -17.83 -12.11
N ILE A 71 9.00 -16.87 -11.79
CA ILE A 71 7.69 -17.11 -11.15
C ILE A 71 6.56 -16.52 -12.00
N SER A 72 5.43 -17.21 -12.02
CA SER A 72 4.21 -16.83 -12.74
C SER A 72 2.98 -17.03 -11.87
N GLY A 73 1.85 -16.48 -12.28
CA GLY A 73 0.57 -16.60 -11.60
C GLY A 73 0.14 -15.32 -10.88
N ASN A 74 -0.92 -15.45 -10.09
CA ASN A 74 -1.56 -14.31 -9.42
C ASN A 74 -0.93 -14.04 -8.07
N VAL A 75 -0.43 -12.82 -7.90
CA VAL A 75 0.08 -12.32 -6.62
C VAL A 75 -1.00 -11.45 -5.99
N LYS A 76 -1.56 -11.90 -4.87
CA LYS A 76 -2.59 -11.19 -4.09
C LYS A 76 -1.98 -10.62 -2.83
N LYS A 77 -2.46 -9.45 -2.39
CA LYS A 77 -2.01 -8.78 -1.15
C LYS A 77 -0.47 -8.66 -1.03
N PRO A 78 0.25 -8.24 -2.09
CA PRO A 78 1.72 -8.24 -2.10
C PRO A 78 2.34 -7.40 -0.98
N VAL A 79 1.76 -6.24 -0.66
CA VAL A 79 2.32 -5.33 0.34
C VAL A 79 1.87 -5.71 1.76
N GLN A 80 0.62 -6.15 1.95
CA GLN A 80 0.19 -6.72 3.24
C GLN A 80 1.02 -7.95 3.62
N THR A 81 1.24 -8.86 2.68
CA THR A 81 2.02 -10.09 2.92
C THR A 81 3.48 -9.75 3.28
N PHE A 82 4.06 -8.78 2.58
CA PHE A 82 5.38 -8.24 2.93
C PHE A 82 5.39 -7.64 4.34
N TYR A 83 4.41 -6.79 4.66
CA TYR A 83 4.28 -6.15 5.95
C TYR A 83 4.20 -7.18 7.10
N GLU A 84 3.30 -8.15 6.99
CA GLU A 84 3.07 -9.17 8.03
C GLU A 84 4.31 -10.03 8.27
N ARG A 85 5.01 -10.41 7.21
CA ARG A 85 6.21 -11.24 7.30
C ARG A 85 7.38 -10.50 7.93
N TYR A 86 7.64 -9.27 7.48
CA TYR A 86 8.85 -8.57 7.88
C TYR A 86 8.69 -7.77 9.16
N ARG A 87 7.46 -7.41 9.59
CA ARG A 87 7.27 -6.67 10.85
C ARG A 87 7.75 -7.46 12.07
N GLN A 88 7.60 -8.79 12.03
CA GLN A 88 8.08 -9.68 13.09
C GLN A 88 9.61 -9.80 13.11
N ARG A 89 10.24 -9.72 11.93
CA ARG A 89 11.69 -9.93 11.76
C ARG A 89 12.50 -8.65 11.93
N LEU A 90 12.01 -7.53 11.40
CA LEU A 90 12.73 -6.25 11.31
C LEU A 90 12.17 -5.17 12.25
N GLY A 91 11.05 -5.44 12.92
CA GLY A 91 10.27 -4.45 13.65
C GLY A 91 9.33 -3.68 12.72
N GLU A 92 8.18 -3.28 13.26
CA GLU A 92 7.12 -2.62 12.49
C GLU A 92 7.56 -1.28 11.89
N GLU A 93 8.19 -0.42 12.69
CA GLU A 93 8.69 0.89 12.27
C GLU A 93 9.65 0.79 11.08
N THR A 94 10.54 -0.21 11.08
CA THR A 94 11.47 -0.45 9.97
C THR A 94 10.72 -0.78 8.68
N VAL A 95 9.68 -1.62 8.77
CA VAL A 95 8.90 -2.04 7.60
C VAL A 95 8.03 -0.91 7.08
N VAL A 96 7.42 -0.12 7.97
CA VAL A 96 6.71 1.11 7.61
C VAL A 96 7.65 2.06 6.87
N LYS A 97 8.87 2.27 7.38
CA LYS A 97 9.88 3.11 6.72
C LYS A 97 10.20 2.60 5.30
N ILE A 98 10.43 1.30 5.14
CA ILE A 98 10.67 0.68 3.82
C ILE A 98 9.51 0.96 2.86
N ILE A 99 8.28 0.80 3.33
CA ILE A 99 7.07 1.04 2.53
C ILE A 99 6.98 2.53 2.13
N LEU A 100 7.22 3.45 3.07
CA LEU A 100 7.20 4.89 2.79
C LEU A 100 8.31 5.30 1.81
N GLU A 101 9.51 4.72 1.89
CA GLU A 101 10.57 4.96 0.89
C GLU A 101 10.17 4.46 -0.51
N LEU A 102 9.41 3.37 -0.62
CA LEU A 102 8.85 2.90 -1.90
C LEU A 102 7.75 3.83 -2.43
N TYR A 103 6.92 4.40 -1.55
CA TYR A 103 5.98 5.46 -1.91
C TYR A 103 6.70 6.67 -2.50
N GLU A 104 7.74 7.16 -1.82
CA GLU A 104 8.55 8.28 -2.31
C GLU A 104 9.19 7.98 -3.67
N ALA A 105 9.68 6.74 -3.86
CA ALA A 105 10.26 6.31 -5.12
C ALA A 105 9.23 6.22 -6.27
N SER A 106 7.97 5.90 -5.94
CA SER A 106 6.88 5.79 -6.91
C SER A 106 6.35 7.15 -7.40
N LYS A 107 6.79 8.25 -6.77
CA LYS A 107 6.29 9.61 -7.00
C LYS A 107 6.43 10.04 -8.46
N SER A 108 5.29 10.40 -9.04
CA SER A 108 5.16 11.22 -10.24
C SER A 108 4.41 12.51 -9.89
N SER A 109 3.23 12.78 -10.46
CA SER A 109 2.37 13.93 -10.10
C SER A 109 1.55 13.66 -8.82
N CYS A 110 1.07 12.44 -8.63
CA CYS A 110 0.48 11.93 -7.40
C CYS A 110 0.73 10.41 -7.27
N VAL A 111 0.67 9.87 -6.06
CA VAL A 111 0.89 8.46 -5.79
C VAL A 111 -0.44 7.76 -5.50
N CYS A 112 -0.65 6.60 -6.11
CA CYS A 112 -1.78 5.76 -5.75
C CYS A 112 -1.59 5.12 -4.38
N PRO A 113 -2.60 5.13 -3.52
CA PRO A 113 -2.51 4.47 -2.23
C PRO A 113 -2.42 2.94 -2.43
N ILE A 114 -1.56 2.25 -1.69
CA ILE A 114 -1.43 0.78 -1.66
C ILE A 114 -1.22 0.31 -0.21
N GLY A 115 -2.09 -0.59 0.27
CA GLY A 115 -2.15 -0.91 1.70
C GLY A 115 -1.00 -1.79 2.19
N PRO A 116 -0.83 -2.00 3.50
CA PRO A 116 -1.68 -1.48 4.58
C PRO A 116 -1.29 -0.09 5.10
N VAL A 117 -0.17 0.46 4.62
CA VAL A 117 0.36 1.76 5.04
C VAL A 117 0.13 2.75 3.92
N VAL A 118 -0.45 3.92 4.22
CA VAL A 118 -0.67 4.97 3.22
C VAL A 118 -0.21 6.31 3.80
N PRO A 119 0.69 7.05 3.12
CA PRO A 119 1.08 8.38 3.57
C PRO A 119 -0.10 9.35 3.48
N VAL A 120 -0.31 10.16 4.51
CA VAL A 120 -1.37 11.19 4.55
C VAL A 120 -0.89 12.40 5.34
N GLY A 121 -0.92 13.59 4.74
CA GLY A 121 -0.42 14.81 5.37
C GLY A 121 1.06 14.69 5.73
N ASP A 122 1.40 14.96 6.99
CA ASP A 122 2.75 14.83 7.55
C ASP A 122 3.01 13.46 8.21
N GLY A 123 2.14 12.48 7.98
CA GLY A 123 2.16 11.18 8.61
C GLY A 123 1.67 10.07 7.69
N TYR A 124 1.08 9.03 8.27
CA TYR A 124 0.50 7.91 7.53
C TYR A 124 -0.65 7.26 8.30
N ILE A 125 -1.58 6.68 7.56
CA ILE A 125 -2.59 5.77 8.07
C ILE A 125 -2.10 4.32 7.88
N ILE A 126 -2.29 3.48 8.89
CA ILE A 126 -1.89 2.07 8.86
C ILE A 126 -2.99 1.17 9.39
N GLN A 127 -3.26 0.07 8.68
CA GLN A 127 -4.03 -1.04 9.21
C GLN A 127 -3.10 -2.07 9.86
N ARG A 128 -3.23 -2.24 11.18
CA ARG A 128 -2.56 -3.28 11.98
C ARG A 128 -3.56 -4.39 12.31
N PRO A 129 -3.11 -5.57 12.77
CA PRO A 129 -4.03 -6.60 13.26
C PRO A 129 -4.90 -6.13 14.44
N SER A 130 -4.42 -5.16 15.23
CA SER A 130 -5.12 -4.64 16.41
C SER A 130 -6.08 -3.48 16.11
N GLY A 131 -6.16 -3.00 14.86
CA GLY A 131 -6.96 -1.82 14.53
C GLY A 131 -6.34 -0.95 13.45
N ILE A 132 -6.91 0.24 13.28
CA ILE A 132 -6.44 1.24 12.32
C ILE A 132 -5.90 2.43 13.09
N TYR A 133 -4.73 2.92 12.69
CA TYR A 133 -4.03 4.00 13.37
C TYR A 133 -3.66 5.11 12.38
N LEU A 134 -3.76 6.35 12.84
CA LEU A 134 -3.18 7.53 12.19
C LEU A 134 -1.92 7.90 12.96
N CYS A 135 -0.77 7.79 12.30
CA CYS A 135 0.55 8.02 12.88
C CYS A 135 1.19 9.28 12.30
N GLY A 136 1.82 10.08 13.16
CA GLY A 136 2.59 11.27 12.79
C GLY A 136 3.76 11.48 13.73
N LYS A 137 4.30 12.71 13.76
CA LYS A 137 5.45 13.07 14.62
C LYS A 137 5.16 12.88 16.12
N ASP A 138 3.91 13.10 16.53
CA ASP A 138 3.48 13.03 17.93
C ASP A 138 3.05 11.61 18.36
N GLY A 139 3.27 10.60 17.51
CA GLY A 139 2.91 9.20 17.75
C GLY A 139 1.70 8.73 16.94
N CYS A 140 1.14 7.59 17.34
CA CYS A 140 0.02 6.93 16.67
C CYS A 140 -1.27 7.07 17.49
N LYS A 141 -2.31 7.61 16.86
CA LYS A 141 -3.68 7.65 17.39
C LYS A 141 -4.49 6.52 16.79
N GLU A 142 -5.14 5.71 17.63
CA GLU A 142 -6.12 4.74 17.15
C GLU A 142 -7.34 5.47 16.56
N ILE A 143 -7.73 5.09 15.36
CA ILE A 143 -8.91 5.64 14.68
C ILE A 143 -10.01 4.60 14.46
N ALA A 144 -9.70 3.31 14.55
CA ALA A 144 -10.69 2.24 14.62
C ALA A 144 -10.12 1.06 15.46
N PRO A 145 -10.93 0.42 16.31
CA PRO A 145 -10.47 -0.66 17.19
C PRO A 145 -10.29 -2.01 16.47
N GLU A 146 -10.77 -2.13 15.24
CA GLU A 146 -10.69 -3.36 14.44
C GLU A 146 -10.18 -3.04 13.02
N PRO A 147 -9.38 -3.95 12.42
CA PRO A 147 -9.00 -3.82 11.02
C PRO A 147 -10.20 -4.02 10.10
N ILE A 148 -10.20 -3.37 8.94
CA ILE A 148 -11.21 -3.58 7.91
C ILE A 148 -10.81 -4.78 7.06
N THR A 149 -11.71 -5.77 7.00
CA THR A 149 -11.55 -6.93 6.11
C THR A 149 -12.26 -6.67 4.79
N LEU A 150 -11.49 -6.75 3.70
CA LEU A 150 -11.99 -6.61 2.35
C LEU A 150 -11.96 -7.93 1.60
N TYR A 151 -12.94 -8.10 0.72
CA TYR A 151 -13.12 -9.29 -0.10
C TYR A 151 -13.11 -8.93 -1.57
N ASP A 152 -12.48 -9.81 -2.36
CA ASP A 152 -12.40 -9.66 -3.81
C ASP A 152 -13.82 -9.77 -4.38
N HIS A 153 -14.15 -8.91 -5.32
CA HIS A 153 -15.47 -8.86 -5.96
C HIS A 153 -15.28 -8.53 -7.43
N PRO A 154 -16.08 -9.07 -8.37
CA PRO A 154 -15.92 -8.79 -9.80
C PRO A 154 -15.93 -7.30 -10.16
N GLN A 155 -16.61 -6.49 -9.37
CA GLN A 155 -16.69 -5.03 -9.55
C GLN A 155 -15.62 -4.24 -8.76
N GLY A 156 -14.66 -4.93 -8.12
CA GLY A 156 -13.56 -4.32 -7.36
C GLY A 156 -13.34 -5.01 -6.01
N CYS A 157 -13.90 -4.43 -4.95
CA CYS A 157 -13.75 -4.93 -3.58
C CYS A 157 -14.99 -4.60 -2.76
N GLN A 158 -15.24 -5.39 -1.72
CA GLN A 158 -16.39 -5.24 -0.85
C GLN A 158 -16.06 -5.50 0.63
N ILE A 159 -16.88 -4.92 1.50
CA ILE A 159 -17.04 -5.31 2.91
C ILE A 159 -18.33 -6.14 2.99
N TYR A 160 -18.35 -7.22 3.77
CA TYR A 160 -19.56 -8.04 3.93
C TYR A 160 -20.42 -7.65 5.14
N ASP A 161 -19.83 -7.00 6.14
CA ASP A 161 -20.56 -6.47 7.27
C ASP A 161 -20.04 -5.07 7.66
N PRO A 162 -20.77 -3.99 7.32
CA PRO A 162 -21.99 -3.99 6.49
C PRO A 162 -21.68 -4.36 5.02
N PRO A 163 -22.63 -4.97 4.28
CA PRO A 163 -22.47 -5.21 2.84
C PRO A 163 -22.28 -3.89 2.11
N LEU A 164 -21.08 -3.66 1.60
CA LEU A 164 -20.70 -2.42 0.96
C LEU A 164 -19.71 -2.68 -0.17
N GLN A 165 -20.16 -2.44 -1.40
CA GLN A 165 -19.27 -2.31 -2.54
C GLN A 165 -18.53 -0.98 -2.45
N ILE A 166 -17.21 -0.99 -2.59
CA ILE A 166 -16.38 0.21 -2.37
C ILE A 166 -16.10 0.94 -3.69
N VAL A 167 -15.64 0.21 -4.72
CA VAL A 167 -15.20 0.82 -5.98
C VAL A 167 -16.38 1.40 -6.75
N GLY A 168 -16.21 2.61 -7.28
CA GLY A 168 -17.23 3.36 -8.01
C GLY A 168 -18.19 4.15 -7.12
N GLN A 169 -18.09 4.04 -5.79
CA GLN A 169 -18.93 4.79 -4.87
C GLN A 169 -18.32 6.15 -4.51
N PRO A 170 -19.15 7.18 -4.25
CA PRO A 170 -18.71 8.44 -3.66
C PRO A 170 -18.05 8.23 -2.28
N VAL A 171 -16.97 8.94 -2.01
CA VAL A 171 -16.22 8.85 -0.74
C VAL A 171 -17.12 9.15 0.46
N ASN A 172 -17.98 10.17 0.38
CA ASN A 172 -18.90 10.56 1.45
C ASN A 172 -19.96 9.47 1.75
N ALA A 173 -20.42 8.76 0.72
CA ALA A 173 -21.39 7.67 0.87
C ALA A 173 -20.73 6.46 1.57
N VAL A 174 -19.51 6.11 1.18
CA VAL A 174 -18.73 5.04 1.84
C VAL A 174 -18.38 5.43 3.27
N ALA A 175 -17.90 6.66 3.50
CA ALA A 175 -17.59 7.19 4.82
C ALA A 175 -18.81 7.08 5.76
N SER A 176 -19.99 7.43 5.28
CA SER A 176 -21.23 7.36 6.06
C SER A 176 -21.57 5.92 6.49
N GLN A 177 -21.26 4.93 5.65
CA GLN A 177 -21.56 3.52 5.93
C GLN A 177 -20.54 2.89 6.87
N ILE A 178 -19.25 3.19 6.71
CA ILE A 178 -18.19 2.62 7.56
C ILE A 178 -18.17 3.23 8.97
N LYS A 179 -18.96 4.26 9.27
CA LYS A 179 -19.20 4.74 10.65
C LYS A 179 -19.68 3.61 11.59
N ARG A 180 -20.40 2.61 11.05
CA ARG A 180 -20.86 1.44 11.80
C ARG A 180 -19.69 0.58 12.31
N LEU A 181 -18.52 0.69 11.69
CA LEU A 181 -17.28 0.01 12.08
C LEU A 181 -16.50 0.77 13.17
N LYS A 182 -17.13 1.74 13.87
CA LYS A 182 -16.53 2.55 14.93
C LYS A 182 -15.27 3.31 14.49
N VAL A 183 -15.20 3.66 13.21
CA VAL A 183 -14.13 4.50 12.66
C VAL A 183 -14.39 5.95 13.07
N SER A 184 -13.45 6.54 13.80
CA SER A 184 -13.53 7.92 14.29
C SER A 184 -13.30 8.97 13.19
N ASP A 185 -12.52 8.63 12.15
CA ASP A 185 -12.34 9.44 10.94
C ASP A 185 -12.69 8.64 9.67
N PRO A 186 -13.99 8.51 9.37
CA PRO A 186 -14.46 7.66 8.28
C PRO A 186 -14.14 8.24 6.90
N GLU A 187 -14.03 9.56 6.75
CA GLU A 187 -13.71 10.15 5.45
C GLU A 187 -12.26 9.90 5.07
N LEU A 188 -11.34 10.04 6.03
CA LEU A 188 -9.93 9.67 5.87
C LEU A 188 -9.77 8.21 5.45
N VAL A 189 -10.44 7.29 6.15
CA VAL A 189 -10.38 5.85 5.84
C VAL A 189 -10.96 5.55 4.46
N ALA A 190 -12.12 6.13 4.12
CA ALA A 190 -12.76 5.92 2.83
C ALA A 190 -11.94 6.48 1.66
N ARG A 191 -11.29 7.64 1.86
CA ARG A 191 -10.52 8.33 0.82
C ARG A 191 -9.15 7.70 0.58
N TYR A 192 -8.45 7.27 1.64
CA TYR A 192 -7.05 6.85 1.54
C TYR A 192 -6.88 5.35 1.74
N LEU A 193 -7.37 4.80 2.85
CA LEU A 193 -7.06 3.42 3.25
C LEU A 193 -7.84 2.38 2.45
N LEU A 194 -9.15 2.56 2.26
CA LEU A 194 -9.97 1.59 1.52
C LEU A 194 -9.48 1.36 0.07
N PRO A 195 -9.22 2.41 -0.75
CA PRO A 195 -8.69 2.21 -2.08
C PRO A 195 -7.32 1.51 -2.06
N ALA A 196 -6.50 1.78 -1.04
CA ALA A 196 -5.20 1.13 -0.85
C ALA A 196 -5.31 -0.37 -0.62
N LEU A 197 -6.18 -0.76 0.32
CA LEU A 197 -6.44 -2.14 0.67
C LEU A 197 -7.10 -2.89 -0.50
N CYS A 198 -8.00 -2.25 -1.23
CA CYS A 198 -8.60 -2.83 -2.44
C CYS A 198 -7.57 -3.08 -3.53
N ARG A 199 -6.65 -2.14 -3.75
CA ARG A 199 -5.59 -2.27 -4.75
C ARG A 199 -4.62 -3.39 -4.38
N ASP A 200 -4.25 -3.49 -3.10
CA ASP A 200 -3.38 -4.57 -2.60
C ASP A 200 -4.11 -5.93 -2.69
N LEU A 201 -5.39 -5.98 -2.29
CA LEU A 201 -6.23 -7.16 -2.41
C LEU A 201 -6.31 -7.67 -3.85
N ARG A 202 -6.53 -6.78 -4.82
CA ARG A 202 -6.58 -7.13 -6.24
C ARG A 202 -5.26 -7.72 -6.72
N GLY A 203 -4.15 -7.12 -6.27
CA GLY A 203 -2.81 -7.57 -6.60
C GLY A 203 -2.50 -7.43 -8.09
N PHE A 204 -1.74 -8.36 -8.65
CA PHE A 204 -1.38 -8.37 -10.06
C PHE A 204 -1.14 -9.79 -10.58
N GLU A 205 -1.19 -9.96 -11.89
CA GLU A 205 -0.86 -11.20 -12.58
C GLU A 205 0.55 -11.11 -13.16
N LEU A 206 1.35 -12.13 -12.89
CA LEU A 206 2.64 -12.36 -13.54
C LEU A 206 2.43 -13.31 -14.71
N LYS A 207 2.62 -12.81 -15.93
CA LYS A 207 2.53 -13.62 -17.14
C LYS A 207 3.56 -14.75 -17.12
N THR A 208 3.26 -15.82 -17.84
CA THR A 208 4.20 -16.92 -18.08
C THR A 208 5.50 -16.36 -18.66
N PHE A 209 6.63 -16.86 -18.19
CA PHE A 209 7.93 -16.50 -18.73
C PHE A 209 8.04 -17.06 -20.16
N GLU A 210 8.06 -16.18 -21.16
CA GLU A 210 8.31 -16.59 -22.54
C GLU A 210 9.81 -16.78 -22.76
N PHE A 211 10.19 -17.97 -23.23
CA PHE A 211 11.56 -18.26 -23.62
C PHE A 211 11.82 -17.58 -24.98
N PHE A 212 12.71 -16.60 -25.02
CA PHE A 212 13.36 -16.15 -26.25
C PHE A 212 14.86 -16.35 -26.11
#